data_AF-A0A5A7VQC9-F1
#
_entry.id   AF-A0A5A7VQC9-F1
#
_cell.length_a   1.000
_cell.length_b   1.000
_cell.length_c   1.000
_cell.angle_alpha   90.00
_cell.angle_beta   90.00
_cell.angle_gamma   90.00
#
_symmetry.space_group_name_H-M   'P 1'
#
loop_
_entity.id
_entity.type
_entity.pdbx_description
1 polymer ?
#
loop_
_entity_poly.entity_id
_entity_poly.type
_entity_poly.pdbx_seq_one_letter_code
_entity_poly.pdbx_strand_id
1 'polypeptide(L)'
;MTTLLTVISSLLWWVLYSSMAALVFALIGWSVLRWTERCAVVFNRIYLACLLWTMLGMLLVVGVAAYEGHLHPPYGALLSSGLLRWMLVLDMLVGSILLWRLVPRIDARRIRPGSACMAVAVIMAIGFGVATSLA
;
A
#
# COMPACT_ATOMS: atom_id res chain seq x y z
N MET A 1 -12.89 10.30 28.37
CA MET A 1 -13.98 9.62 27.63
C MET A 1 -13.98 10.02 26.15
N THR A 2 -14.02 11.32 25.83
CA THR A 2 -13.99 11.80 24.44
C THR A 2 -12.73 11.38 23.68
N THR A 3 -11.54 11.58 24.25
CA THR A 3 -10.26 11.22 23.61
C THR A 3 -10.14 9.73 23.27
N LEU A 4 -10.54 8.85 24.19
CA LEU A 4 -10.55 7.40 23.97
C LEU A 4 -11.47 7.01 22.82
N LEU A 5 -12.69 7.56 22.78
CA LEU A 5 -13.62 7.33 21.67
C LEU A 5 -13.05 7.81 20.34
N THR A 6 -12.42 8.98 20.31
CA THR A 6 -11.82 9.54 19.09
C THR A 6 -10.70 8.64 18.58
N VAL A 7 -9.83 8.15 19.47
CA VAL A 7 -8.73 7.23 19.09
C VAL A 7 -9.29 5.92 18.55
N ILE A 8 -10.25 5.30 19.23
CA ILE A 8 -10.86 4.04 18.78
C ILE A 8 -11.55 4.22 17.43
N SER A 9 -12.32 5.30 17.26
CA SER A 9 -12.99 5.60 15.99
C SER A 9 -11.97 5.80 14.86
N SER A 10 -10.88 6.52 15.11
CA SER A 10 -9.82 6.73 14.12
C SER A 10 -9.13 5.43 13.72
N LEU A 11 -8.83 4.56 14.69
CA LEU A 11 -8.26 3.24 14.43
C LEU A 11 -9.20 2.36 13.59
N LEU A 12 -10.50 2.38 13.88
CA LEU A 12 -11.50 1.64 13.11
C LEU A 12 -11.54 2.12 11.66
N TRP A 13 -11.62 3.43 11.44
CA TRP A 13 -11.62 3.99 10.09
C TRP A 13 -10.33 3.69 9.33
N TRP A 14 -9.18 3.78 10.00
CA TRP A 14 -7.89 3.44 9.41
C TRP A 14 -7.86 1.98 8.91
N VAL A 15 -8.30 1.03 9.73
CA VAL A 15 -8.37 -0.38 9.35
C VAL A 15 -9.36 -0.60 8.21
N LEU A 16 -10.55 0.01 8.27
CA LEU A 16 -11.60 -0.14 7.26
C LEU A 16 -11.16 0.38 5.89
N TYR A 17 -10.64 1.60 5.81
CA TYR A 17 -10.16 2.17 4.55
C TYR A 17 -8.98 1.38 3.98
N SER A 18 -8.04 0.97 4.83
CA SER A 18 -6.90 0.14 4.41
C SER A 18 -7.37 -1.20 3.86
N SER A 19 -8.37 -1.84 4.48
CA SER A 19 -8.98 -3.09 4.03
C SER A 19 -9.60 -2.97 2.62
N MET A 20 -10.36 -1.91 2.37
CA MET A 20 -10.96 -1.66 1.06
C MET A 20 -9.89 -1.43 -0.02
N ALA A 21 -8.89 -0.61 0.26
CA ALA A 21 -7.78 -0.35 -0.66
C ALA A 21 -6.95 -1.62 -0.91
N ALA A 22 -6.67 -2.38 0.15
CA ALA A 22 -5.92 -3.63 0.08
C ALA A 22 -6.60 -4.68 -0.79
N LEU A 23 -7.93 -4.74 -0.80
CA LEU A 23 -8.68 -5.65 -1.66
C LEU A 23 -8.45 -5.32 -3.15
N VAL A 24 -8.51 -4.04 -3.52
CA VAL A 24 -8.24 -3.59 -4.90
C VAL A 24 -6.79 -3.90 -5.28
N PHE A 25 -5.84 -3.58 -4.41
CA PHE A 25 -4.42 -3.87 -4.64
C PHE A 25 -4.14 -5.37 -4.72
N ALA A 26 -4.82 -6.18 -3.92
CA ALA A 26 -4.70 -7.63 -3.95
C ALA A 26 -5.23 -8.22 -5.26
N LEU A 27 -6.34 -7.70 -5.81
CA LEU A 27 -6.87 -8.13 -7.11
C LEU A 27 -5.90 -7.84 -8.26
N ILE A 28 -5.31 -6.64 -8.26
CA ILE A 28 -4.29 -6.24 -9.24
C ILE A 28 -3.04 -7.10 -9.08
N GLY A 29 -2.49 -7.15 -7.86
CA GLY A 29 -1.26 -7.89 -7.55
C GLY A 29 -1.40 -9.39 -7.82
N TRP A 30 -2.54 -10.00 -7.49
CA TRP A 30 -2.82 -11.40 -7.80
C TRP A 30 -2.84 -11.66 -9.30
N SER A 31 -3.49 -10.78 -10.07
CA SER A 31 -3.54 -10.90 -11.54
C SER A 31 -2.14 -10.81 -12.15
N VAL A 32 -1.33 -9.83 -11.71
CA VAL A 32 0.06 -9.63 -12.17
C VAL A 32 0.97 -10.80 -11.77
N LEU A 33 0.87 -11.28 -10.53
CA LEU A 33 1.69 -12.40 -10.05
C LEU A 33 1.33 -13.70 -10.77
N ARG A 34 0.05 -13.97 -11.01
CA ARG A 34 -0.39 -15.14 -11.78
C ARG A 34 0.12 -15.09 -13.22
N TRP A 35 0.14 -13.90 -13.82
CA TRP A 35 0.69 -13.69 -15.16
C TRP A 35 2.20 -13.93 -15.21
N THR A 36 2.95 -13.35 -14.28
CA THR A 36 4.42 -13.35 -14.27
C THR A 36 5.01 -14.69 -13.82
N GLU A 37 4.46 -15.29 -12.77
CA GLU A 37 4.96 -16.54 -12.20
C GLU A 37 4.38 -17.78 -12.92
N ARG A 38 3.33 -17.62 -13.74
CA ARG A 38 2.60 -18.70 -14.45
C ARG A 38 2.09 -19.83 -13.55
N CYS A 39 2.01 -19.58 -12.24
CA CYS A 39 1.54 -20.51 -11.23
C CYS A 39 0.39 -19.87 -10.46
N ALA A 40 -0.46 -20.69 -9.82
CA ALA A 40 -1.46 -20.16 -8.93
C ALA A 40 -0.82 -19.67 -7.62
N VAL A 41 -1.33 -18.53 -7.14
CA VAL A 41 -0.86 -17.83 -5.94
C VAL A 41 -2.05 -17.67 -5.01
N VAL A 42 -1.82 -17.89 -3.71
CA VAL A 42 -2.87 -17.87 -2.69
C VAL A 42 -3.34 -16.44 -2.47
N PHE A 43 -4.56 -16.12 -2.91
CA PHE A 43 -5.14 -14.78 -2.79
C PHE A 43 -5.12 -14.26 -1.35
N ASN A 44 -5.44 -15.11 -0.36
CA ASN A 44 -5.46 -14.72 1.05
C ASN A 44 -4.11 -14.18 1.55
N ARG A 45 -2.99 -14.75 1.07
CA ARG A 45 -1.64 -14.30 1.45
C ARG A 45 -1.26 -12.98 0.80
N ILE A 46 -1.68 -12.77 -0.46
CA ILE A 46 -1.51 -11.48 -1.15
C ILE A 46 -2.34 -10.41 -0.46
N TYR A 47 -3.60 -10.72 -0.14
CA TYR A 47 -4.48 -9.81 0.58
C TYR A 47 -3.88 -9.37 1.91
N LEU A 48 -3.37 -10.30 2.72
CA LEU A 48 -2.69 -9.97 3.98
C LEU A 48 -1.47 -9.06 3.74
N ALA A 49 -0.66 -9.34 2.72
CA ALA A 49 0.50 -8.52 2.39
C ALA A 49 0.10 -7.10 1.94
N CYS A 50 -0.92 -6.98 1.10
CA CYS A 50 -1.49 -5.70 0.67
C CYS A 50 -2.14 -4.93 1.83
N LEU A 51 -2.80 -5.62 2.76
CA LEU A 51 -3.39 -5.01 3.95
C LEU A 51 -2.31 -4.38 4.84
N LEU A 52 -1.27 -5.14 5.17
CA LEU A 52 -0.17 -4.61 5.96
C LEU A 52 0.56 -3.48 5.23
N TRP A 53 0.75 -3.60 3.91
CA TRP A 53 1.35 -2.55 3.11
C TRP A 53 0.52 -1.27 3.12
N THR A 54 -0.80 -1.34 2.87
CA THR A 54 -1.69 -0.15 2.89
C THR A 54 -1.77 0.49 4.28
N MET A 55 -1.80 -0.30 5.35
CA MET A 55 -1.79 0.25 6.72
C MET A 55 -0.49 1.02 6.99
N LEU A 56 0.66 0.44 6.62
CA LEU A 56 1.97 1.11 6.76
C LEU A 56 2.09 2.34 5.86
N GLY A 57 1.65 2.25 4.60
CA GLY A 57 1.70 3.36 3.66
C GLY A 57 0.86 4.55 4.11
N MET A 58 -0.34 4.29 4.65
CA MET A 58 -1.18 5.35 5.22
C MET A 58 -0.50 6.00 6.43
N LEU A 59 0.14 5.22 7.32
CA LEU A 59 0.92 5.77 8.44
C LEU A 59 2.09 6.62 7.96
N LEU A 60 2.81 6.20 6.92
CA LEU A 60 3.91 6.96 6.35
C LEU A 60 3.42 8.31 5.82
N VAL A 61 2.38 8.32 4.98
CA VAL A 61 1.85 9.55 4.39
C VAL A 61 1.29 10.49 5.45
N VAL A 62 0.49 9.99 6.40
CA VAL A 62 -0.06 10.79 7.50
C VAL A 62 1.06 11.30 8.42
N GLY A 63 2.09 10.49 8.67
CA GLY A 63 3.26 10.88 9.46
C GLY A 63 4.03 12.04 8.83
N VAL A 64 4.25 12.01 7.50
CA VAL A 64 4.85 13.14 6.78
C VAL A 64 3.95 14.37 6.84
N ALA A 65 2.66 14.22 6.59
CA ALA A 65 1.73 15.34 6.63
C ALA A 65 1.66 15.99 8.01
N ALA A 66 1.73 15.20 9.08
CA ALA A 66 1.80 15.70 10.46
C ALA A 66 3.15 16.40 10.75
N TYR A 67 4.26 15.85 10.26
CA TYR A 67 5.59 16.44 10.45
C TYR A 67 5.76 17.77 9.70
N GLU A 68 5.27 17.87 8.47
CA GLU A 68 5.30 19.10 7.66
C GLU A 68 4.18 20.09 8.03
N GLY A 69 3.23 19.69 8.89
CA GLY A 69 2.12 20.54 9.33
C GLY A 69 1.01 20.75 8.28
N HIS A 70 1.05 20.04 7.16
CA HIS A 70 0.09 20.13 6.06
C HIS A 70 -1.03 19.08 6.17
N LEU A 71 -1.75 19.10 7.29
CA LEU A 71 -2.88 18.19 7.54
C LEU A 71 -4.20 18.65 6.88
N HIS A 72 -4.28 19.94 6.50
CA HIS A 72 -5.45 20.55 5.90
C HIS A 72 -5.14 21.04 4.48
N PRO A 73 -6.14 21.08 3.59
CA PRO A 73 -5.95 21.62 2.25
C PRO A 73 -5.52 23.09 2.31
N PRO A 74 -4.68 23.57 1.37
CA PRO A 74 -4.30 22.93 0.11
C PRO A 74 -3.09 21.97 0.22
N TYR A 75 -3.26 20.74 -0.29
CA TYR A 75 -2.23 19.68 -0.26
C TYR A 75 -1.10 19.83 -1.31
N GLY A 76 -1.13 20.89 -2.13
CA GLY A 76 -0.13 21.12 -3.17
C GLY A 76 1.30 21.27 -2.61
N ALA A 77 1.43 21.88 -1.42
CA ALA A 77 2.72 22.00 -0.74
C ALA A 77 3.29 20.63 -0.36
N LEU A 78 2.45 19.72 0.13
CA LEU A 78 2.83 18.35 0.50
C LEU A 78 3.29 17.55 -0.74
N LEU A 79 2.61 17.69 -1.88
CA LEU A 79 2.99 17.00 -3.13
C LEU A 79 4.33 17.51 -3.71
N SER A 80 4.68 18.76 -3.43
CA SER A 80 5.96 19.35 -3.83
C SER A 80 7.12 18.96 -2.91
N SER A 81 6.83 18.39 -1.73
CA SER A 81 7.85 18.16 -0.71
C SER A 81 8.77 16.99 -1.07
N GLY A 82 10.08 17.20 -0.85
CA GLY A 82 11.08 16.18 -1.07
C GLY A 82 10.94 14.99 -0.12
N LEU A 83 10.42 15.24 1.10
CA LEU A 83 10.23 14.23 2.13
C LEU A 83 9.12 13.24 1.75
N LEU A 84 7.99 13.72 1.23
CA LEU A 84 6.93 12.85 0.73
C LEU A 84 7.45 11.91 -0.37
N ARG A 85 8.28 12.42 -1.30
CA ARG A 85 8.87 11.61 -2.38
C ARG A 85 9.74 10.48 -1.82
N TRP A 86 10.60 10.77 -0.83
CA TRP A 86 11.40 9.75 -0.17
C TRP A 86 10.53 8.71 0.55
N MET A 87 9.44 9.13 1.19
CA MET A 87 8.52 8.20 1.85
C MET A 87 7.72 7.35 0.87
N LEU A 88 7.37 7.86 -0.31
CA LEU A 88 6.75 7.07 -1.38
C LEU A 88 7.72 5.99 -1.91
N VAL A 89 9.01 6.30 -2.01
CA VAL A 89 10.03 5.30 -2.38
C VAL A 89 10.16 4.25 -1.29
N LEU A 90 10.19 4.65 -0.02
CA LEU A 90 10.19 3.71 1.11
C LEU A 90 8.94 2.84 1.12
N ASP A 91 7.76 3.41 0.85
CA ASP A 91 6.52 2.67 0.74
C ASP A 91 6.57 1.60 -0.36
N MET A 92 7.12 1.93 -1.55
CA MET A 92 7.35 0.94 -2.61
C MET A 92 8.27 -0.20 -2.16
N LEU A 93 9.36 0.12 -1.45
CA LEU A 93 10.28 -0.89 -0.93
C LEU A 93 9.59 -1.79 0.09
N VAL A 94 8.84 -1.20 1.02
CA VAL A 94 8.03 -1.92 2.02
C VAL A 94 7.05 -2.86 1.33
N GLY A 95 6.26 -2.38 0.37
CA GLY A 95 5.32 -3.20 -0.40
C GLY A 95 6.01 -4.38 -1.10
N SER A 96 7.17 -4.15 -1.71
CA SER A 96 7.90 -5.20 -2.43
C SER A 96 8.42 -6.28 -1.50
N ILE A 97 8.93 -5.88 -0.32
CA ILE A 97 9.44 -6.79 0.71
C ILE A 97 8.30 -7.61 1.31
N LEU A 98 7.16 -6.97 1.62
CA LEU A 98 5.98 -7.66 2.16
C LEU A 98 5.46 -8.71 1.18
N LEU A 99 5.26 -8.35 -0.09
CA LEU A 99 4.83 -9.32 -1.10
C LEU A 99 5.85 -10.46 -1.24
N TRP A 100 7.15 -10.15 -1.31
CA TRP A 100 8.19 -11.17 -1.44
C TRP A 100 8.28 -12.13 -0.23
N ARG A 101 8.04 -11.63 0.99
CA ARG A 101 8.16 -12.41 2.22
C ARG A 101 6.90 -13.20 2.56
N LEU A 102 5.72 -12.62 2.35
CA LEU A 102 4.45 -13.15 2.84
C LEU A 102 3.68 -13.96 1.79
N VAL A 103 4.02 -13.82 0.51
CA VAL A 103 3.33 -14.52 -0.59
C VAL A 103 4.14 -15.73 -1.05
N PRO A 104 3.80 -16.95 -0.59
CA PRO A 104 4.37 -18.17 -1.14
C PRO A 104 3.72 -18.51 -2.49
N ARG A 105 4.49 -19.15 -3.38
CA ARG A 105 3.93 -19.95 -4.49
C ARG A 105 3.24 -21.19 -3.90
N ILE A 106 2.34 -21.80 -4.68
CA ILE A 106 1.72 -23.09 -4.35
C ILE A 106 2.75 -24.19 -4.02
N ASP A 107 3.91 -24.16 -4.68
CA ASP A 107 5.02 -25.10 -4.41
C ASP A 107 5.77 -24.84 -3.08
N ALA A 108 5.24 -24.02 -2.18
CA ALA A 108 5.91 -23.54 -0.95
C ALA A 108 7.24 -22.78 -1.16
N ARG A 109 7.60 -22.47 -2.42
CA ARG A 109 8.74 -21.62 -2.77
C ARG A 109 8.37 -20.15 -2.73
N ARG A 110 9.34 -19.28 -2.42
CA ARG A 110 9.13 -17.82 -2.47
C ARG A 110 9.00 -17.35 -3.93
N ILE A 111 8.23 -16.28 -4.13
CA ILE A 111 8.16 -15.58 -5.41
C ILE A 111 9.51 -14.92 -5.73
N ARG A 112 9.76 -14.67 -7.02
CA ARG A 112 10.97 -13.94 -7.43
C ARG A 112 10.87 -12.50 -6.94
N PRO A 113 11.96 -11.89 -6.43
CA PRO A 113 11.91 -10.49 -6.00
C PRO A 113 11.49 -9.56 -7.15
N GLY A 114 11.89 -9.87 -8.39
CA GLY A 114 11.48 -9.11 -9.57
C GLY A 114 9.97 -9.12 -9.84
N SER A 115 9.27 -10.23 -9.60
CA SER A 115 7.81 -10.28 -9.79
C SER A 115 7.06 -9.52 -8.70
N ALA A 116 7.57 -9.55 -7.47
CA ALA A 116 7.07 -8.73 -6.36
C ALA A 116 7.21 -7.23 -6.69
N CYS A 117 8.39 -6.79 -7.15
CA CYS A 117 8.62 -5.41 -7.58
C CYS A 117 7.69 -5.01 -8.73
N MET A 118 7.51 -5.87 -9.74
CA MET A 118 6.60 -5.60 -10.86
C MET A 118 5.14 -5.44 -10.40
N ALA A 119 4.68 -6.26 -9.46
CA ALA A 119 3.33 -6.16 -8.91
C ALA A 119 3.13 -4.82 -8.17
N VAL A 120 4.08 -4.41 -7.33
CA VAL A 120 4.06 -3.10 -6.65
C VAL A 120 4.06 -1.96 -7.66
N ALA A 121 4.92 -2.02 -8.67
CA ALA A 121 5.03 -0.98 -9.68
C ALA A 121 3.71 -0.77 -10.44
N VAL A 122 3.02 -1.86 -10.82
CA VAL A 122 1.71 -1.78 -11.49
C VAL A 122 0.65 -1.18 -10.56
N ILE A 123 0.61 -1.62 -9.29
CA ILE A 123 -0.34 -1.08 -8.30
C ILE A 123 -0.13 0.43 -8.12
N MET A 124 1.12 0.87 -7.99
CA MET A 124 1.46 2.28 -7.81
C MET A 124 1.18 3.11 -9.06
N ALA A 125 1.47 2.58 -10.25
CA ALA A 125 1.15 3.28 -11.50
C ALA A 125 -0.36 3.50 -11.66
N ILE A 126 -1.17 2.48 -11.35
CA ILE A 126 -2.64 2.60 -11.38
C ILE A 126 -3.11 3.57 -10.30
N GLY A 127 -2.63 3.43 -9.07
CA GLY A 127 -3.02 4.30 -7.96
C GLY A 127 -2.69 5.78 -8.21
N PHE A 128 -1.48 6.05 -8.70
CA PHE A 128 -1.05 7.41 -9.06
C PHE A 128 -1.84 7.95 -10.27
N GLY A 129 -2.12 7.12 -11.27
CA GLY A 129 -2.96 7.49 -12.41
C GLY A 129 -4.38 7.90 -11.97
N VAL A 130 -5.01 7.11 -11.08
CA VAL A 130 -6.32 7.45 -10.53
C VAL A 130 -6.25 8.75 -9.73
N ALA A 131 -5.28 8.89 -8.83
CA ALA A 131 -5.16 10.08 -7.98
C ALA A 131 -4.94 11.37 -8.79
N THR A 132 -4.12 11.31 -9.85
CA THR A 132 -3.85 12.46 -10.72
C THR A 132 -4.99 12.77 -11.68
N SER A 133 -5.77 11.76 -12.11
CA SER A 133 -6.95 11.98 -12.96
C SER A 133 -8.15 12.63 -12.25
N LEU A 134 -8.18 12.55 -10.92
CA LEU A 134 -9.23 13.11 -10.06
C LEU A 134 -8.88 14.49 -9.49
N ALA A 135 -7.65 14.97 -9.73
CA ALA A 135 -7.14 16.27 -9.29
C ALA A 135 -7.38 17.36 -10.35
#